data_AF-A0A1X7D444-F1
#
_entry.id   AF-A0A1X7D444-F1
#
_cell.length_a   1.000
_cell.length_b   1.000
_cell.length_c   1.000
_cell.angle_alpha   90.00
_cell.angle_beta   90.00
_cell.angle_gamma   90.00
#
_symmetry.space_group_name_H-M   'P 1'
#
loop_
_entity.id
_entity.type
_entity.pdbx_description
1 polymer ?
#
loop_
_entity_poly.entity_id
_entity_poly.type
_entity_poly.pdbx_seq_one_letter_code
_entity_poly.pdbx_strand_id
1 'polypeptide(L)'
;MPFDPILPHRVKPSELELINPVWIDIEANPKEFVADQSLTYLWVLRDDGKVILGIEEPWKYPQAFSDAVREKLDEMRDHYEAQYQQNEKDGSGGHPTLAAWFDETGRADPRGGYAFLGGELKYDGQIGGWMLSNRSGRFGRGAGLTDGTVSEEAVLEAMSFAAQVIEAQTGLNVSIEVVRK
;
A
#
# COMPACT_ATOMS: atom_id res chain seq x y z
N MET A 1 -4.53 -18.35 7.95
CA MET A 1 -4.52 -17.29 8.98
C MET A 1 -5.96 -16.88 9.25
N PRO A 2 -6.48 -16.94 10.50
CA PRO A 2 -7.85 -16.54 10.79
C PRO A 2 -7.86 -15.04 11.13
N PHE A 3 -7.81 -14.21 10.11
CA PHE A 3 -8.23 -12.82 10.22
C PHE A 3 -9.51 -12.65 9.45
N ASP A 4 -10.41 -11.82 9.95
CA ASP A 4 -11.51 -11.36 9.12
C ASP A 4 -10.98 -10.24 8.22
N PRO A 5 -11.06 -10.43 6.88
CA PRO A 5 -10.71 -9.37 5.96
C PRO A 5 -11.57 -8.12 6.22
N ILE A 6 -10.98 -6.93 6.10
CA ILE A 6 -11.69 -5.67 6.27
C ILE A 6 -11.82 -4.89 4.97
N LEU A 7 -12.96 -4.23 4.86
CA LEU A 7 -13.14 -3.13 3.94
C LEU A 7 -12.46 -1.88 4.49
N PRO A 8 -12.01 -0.96 3.62
CA PRO A 8 -11.50 0.32 4.05
C PRO A 8 -12.55 1.08 4.86
N HIS A 9 -12.19 1.57 6.05
CA HIS A 9 -13.10 2.27 6.97
C HIS A 9 -13.77 3.52 6.38
N ARG A 10 -13.23 4.09 5.30
CA ARG A 10 -13.78 5.25 4.61
C ARG A 10 -13.27 5.27 3.17
N VAL A 11 -14.20 5.36 2.21
CA VAL A 11 -13.95 5.59 0.79
C VAL A 11 -14.90 6.67 0.30
N LYS A 12 -14.38 7.74 -0.32
CA LYS A 12 -15.14 8.79 -0.98
C LYS A 12 -15.47 8.34 -2.42
N PRO A 13 -16.58 8.77 -3.01
CA PRO A 13 -16.94 8.36 -4.38
C PRO A 13 -15.88 8.70 -5.45
N SER A 14 -15.23 9.87 -5.35
CA SER A 14 -14.16 10.29 -6.27
C SER A 14 -12.95 9.37 -6.23
N GLU A 15 -12.73 8.69 -5.12
CA GLU A 15 -11.61 7.79 -4.92
C GLU A 15 -11.72 6.49 -5.75
N LEU A 16 -12.91 6.13 -6.21
CA LEU A 16 -13.14 4.97 -7.08
C LEU A 16 -12.71 5.21 -8.53
N GLU A 17 -12.64 6.48 -8.93
CA GLU A 17 -12.26 6.89 -10.29
C GLU A 17 -10.74 7.15 -10.41
N LEU A 18 -10.02 7.17 -9.28
CA LEU A 18 -8.58 7.41 -9.28
C LEU A 18 -7.80 6.18 -9.73
N ILE A 19 -6.72 6.43 -10.46
CA ILE A 19 -5.93 5.39 -11.13
C ILE A 19 -4.56 5.26 -10.46
N ASN A 20 -4.13 4.05 -10.09
CA ASN A 20 -2.77 3.71 -9.68
C ASN A 20 -2.33 2.35 -10.25
N PRO A 21 -1.79 2.33 -11.49
CA PRO A 21 -1.42 1.11 -12.17
C PRO A 21 -0.06 0.56 -11.71
N VAL A 22 0.59 1.22 -10.74
CA VAL A 22 1.91 0.86 -10.20
C VAL A 22 1.82 0.44 -8.73
N TRP A 23 0.65 -0.06 -8.32
CA TRP A 23 0.50 -0.92 -7.15
C TRP A 23 1.05 -2.30 -7.49
N ILE A 24 2.19 -2.65 -6.89
CA ILE A 24 2.97 -3.82 -7.28
C ILE A 24 2.59 -4.99 -6.39
N ASP A 25 2.02 -6.04 -7.00
CA ASP A 25 2.07 -7.38 -6.41
C ASP A 25 3.54 -7.81 -6.37
N ILE A 26 4.13 -7.80 -5.18
CA ILE A 26 5.57 -8.03 -5.01
C ILE A 26 5.96 -9.48 -5.29
N GLU A 27 5.01 -10.42 -5.23
CA GLU A 27 5.25 -11.82 -5.59
C GLU A 27 5.20 -12.02 -7.11
N ALA A 28 4.28 -11.35 -7.80
CA ALA A 28 4.13 -11.48 -9.25
C ALA A 28 5.18 -10.65 -10.01
N ASN A 29 5.44 -9.42 -9.57
CA ASN A 29 6.27 -8.44 -10.29
C ASN A 29 7.35 -7.79 -9.40
N PRO A 30 8.19 -8.58 -8.68
CA PRO A 30 9.15 -8.02 -7.72
C PRO A 30 10.13 -7.02 -8.31
N LYS A 31 10.46 -7.17 -9.59
CA LYS A 31 11.44 -6.32 -10.30
C LYS A 31 10.90 -4.93 -10.61
N GLU A 32 9.59 -4.71 -10.54
CA GLU A 32 9.01 -3.38 -10.76
C GLU A 32 9.28 -2.45 -9.58
N PHE A 33 9.50 -3.00 -8.38
CA PHE A 33 9.81 -2.28 -7.17
C PHE A 33 11.31 -1.96 -7.08
N VAL A 34 11.63 -0.68 -6.91
CA VAL A 34 13.00 -0.22 -6.66
C VAL A 34 13.01 0.52 -5.32
N ALA A 35 13.72 -0.06 -4.35
CA ALA A 35 13.76 0.47 -2.99
C ALA A 35 14.61 1.76 -2.92
N ASP A 36 13.99 2.86 -2.51
CA ASP A 36 14.60 4.17 -2.27
C ASP A 36 14.44 4.53 -0.79
N GLN A 37 15.57 4.61 -0.09
CA GLN A 37 15.62 4.84 1.35
C GLN A 37 15.04 6.20 1.79
N SER A 38 14.84 7.13 0.87
CA SER A 38 14.24 8.44 1.15
C SER A 38 12.70 8.43 1.17
N LEU A 39 12.07 7.33 0.73
CA LEU A 39 10.63 7.24 0.53
C LEU A 39 9.95 6.38 1.60
N THR A 40 8.67 6.68 1.82
CA THR A 40 7.75 5.83 2.56
C THR A 40 6.88 5.11 1.55
N TYR A 41 6.87 3.79 1.62
CA TYR A 41 5.99 2.95 0.83
C TYR A 41 4.76 2.59 1.66
N LEU A 42 3.64 2.40 0.99
CA LEU A 42 2.45 1.78 1.54
C LEU A 42 2.46 0.29 1.22
N TRP A 43 1.96 -0.51 2.14
CA TRP A 43 1.80 -1.94 1.94
C TRP A 43 0.42 -2.42 2.36
N VAL A 44 -0.05 -3.48 1.72
CA VAL A 44 -1.30 -4.17 2.05
C VAL A 44 -1.10 -5.68 1.93
N LEU A 45 -1.59 -6.44 2.91
CA LEU A 45 -1.83 -7.87 2.80
C LEU A 45 -3.31 -8.10 2.48
N ARG A 46 -3.56 -8.62 1.28
CA ARG A 46 -4.89 -8.94 0.76
C ARG A 46 -5.44 -10.24 1.36
N ASP A 47 -6.75 -10.40 1.25
CA ASP A 47 -7.51 -11.58 1.68
C ASP A 47 -7.11 -12.89 0.97
N ASP A 48 -6.65 -12.79 -0.27
CA ASP A 48 -6.05 -13.89 -1.05
C ASP A 48 -4.58 -14.18 -0.69
N GLY A 49 -4.03 -13.46 0.29
CA GLY A 49 -2.66 -13.64 0.77
C GLY A 49 -1.60 -12.87 -0.01
N LYS A 50 -1.99 -12.05 -1.00
CA LYS A 50 -1.04 -11.24 -1.77
C LYS A 50 -0.55 -10.03 -1.01
N VAL A 51 0.76 -9.77 -1.13
CA VAL A 51 1.39 -8.57 -0.58
C VAL A 51 1.60 -7.54 -1.67
N ILE A 52 0.96 -6.39 -1.51
CA ILE A 52 1.01 -5.30 -2.47
C ILE A 52 1.81 -4.13 -1.88
N LEU A 53 2.69 -3.54 -2.69
CA LEU A 53 3.48 -2.35 -2.35
C LEU A 53 3.17 -1.20 -3.31
N GLY A 54 3.23 0.03 -2.81
CA GLY A 54 3.07 1.23 -3.63
C GLY A 54 3.52 2.48 -2.90
N ILE A 55 3.39 3.64 -3.56
CA ILE A 55 3.64 4.96 -2.97
C ILE A 55 2.47 5.86 -3.30
N GLU A 56 2.16 6.82 -2.42
CA GLU A 56 1.28 7.91 -2.78
C GLU A 56 1.88 8.74 -3.94
N GLU A 57 1.07 9.07 -4.95
CA GLU A 57 1.50 9.88 -6.09
C GLU A 57 2.79 9.36 -6.78
N PRO A 58 2.82 8.09 -7.21
CA PRO A 58 4.02 7.42 -7.70
C PRO A 58 4.70 8.12 -8.89
N TRP A 59 3.96 8.90 -9.69
CA TRP A 59 4.52 9.71 -10.77
C TRP A 59 5.50 10.79 -10.29
N LYS A 60 5.45 11.20 -9.01
CA LYS A 60 6.44 12.10 -8.39
C LYS A 60 7.74 11.39 -8.02
N TYR A 61 7.74 10.06 -7.98
CA TYR A 61 8.83 9.23 -7.51
C TYR A 61 9.21 8.14 -8.53
N PRO A 62 9.48 8.48 -9.80
CA PRO A 62 9.77 7.49 -10.83
C PRO A 62 10.99 6.62 -10.51
N GLN A 63 11.91 7.11 -9.68
CA GLN A 63 13.09 6.34 -9.24
C GLN A 63 12.75 5.17 -8.31
N ALA A 64 11.55 5.14 -7.73
CA ALA A 64 11.08 4.04 -6.89
C ALA A 64 10.57 2.83 -7.69
N PHE A 65 10.65 2.92 -9.02
CA PHE A 65 10.13 1.94 -9.94
C PHE A 65 11.13 1.60 -11.03
N SER A 66 11.01 0.40 -11.59
CA SER A 66 11.79 0.02 -12.76
C SER A 66 11.35 0.78 -14.01
N ASP A 67 12.23 0.85 -15.00
CA ASP A 67 11.94 1.48 -16.28
C ASP A 67 10.73 0.88 -17.01
N ALA A 68 10.37 -0.37 -16.69
CA ALA A 68 9.24 -1.09 -17.29
C ALA A 68 7.87 -0.46 -17.01
N VAL A 69 7.74 0.35 -15.95
CA VAL A 69 6.46 0.99 -15.59
C VAL A 69 6.44 2.50 -15.86
N ARG A 70 7.48 3.06 -16.49
CA ARG A 70 7.57 4.51 -16.76
C ARG A 70 6.41 5.03 -17.61
N GLU A 71 6.04 4.30 -18.65
CA GLU A 71 4.90 4.68 -19.51
C GLU A 71 3.60 4.78 -18.69
N LYS A 72 3.35 3.80 -17.82
CA LYS A 72 2.19 3.82 -16.90
C LYS A 72 2.23 5.01 -15.92
N LEU A 73 3.42 5.40 -15.45
CA LEU A 73 3.59 6.56 -14.57
C LEU A 73 3.27 7.88 -15.29
N ASP A 74 3.69 8.02 -16.56
CA ASP A 74 3.39 9.19 -17.38
C ASP A 74 1.90 9.29 -17.69
N GLU A 75 1.26 8.20 -18.10
CA GLU A 75 -0.20 8.14 -18.33
C GLU A 75 -0.99 8.52 -17.06
N MET A 76 -0.52 8.05 -15.90
CA MET A 76 -1.13 8.34 -14.62
C MET A 76 -0.97 9.81 -14.21
N ARG A 77 0.21 10.41 -14.45
CA ARG A 77 0.42 11.85 -14.25
C ARG A 77 -0.57 12.65 -15.10
N ASP A 78 -0.66 12.34 -16.38
CA ASP A 78 -1.51 13.07 -17.32
C ASP A 78 -3.00 12.93 -16.95
N HIS A 79 -3.42 11.73 -16.52
CA HIS A 79 -4.76 11.50 -15.98
C HIS A 79 -5.02 12.32 -14.71
N TYR A 80 -4.09 12.30 -13.75
CA TYR A 80 -4.21 13.06 -12.52
C TYR A 80 -4.28 14.56 -12.80
N GLU A 81 -3.42 15.12 -13.64
CA GLU A 81 -3.42 16.55 -13.99
C GLU A 81 -4.72 16.98 -14.68
N ALA A 82 -5.29 16.14 -15.55
CA ALA A 82 -6.58 16.41 -16.19
C ALA A 82 -7.76 16.38 -15.20
N GLN A 83 -7.72 15.48 -14.21
CA GLN A 83 -8.76 15.31 -13.19
C GLN A 83 -8.62 16.30 -12.01
N TYR A 84 -7.40 16.71 -11.69
CA TYR A 84 -7.10 17.61 -10.57
C TYR A 84 -7.86 18.94 -10.70
N GLN A 85 -7.98 19.47 -11.92
CA GLN A 85 -8.76 20.69 -12.18
C GLN A 85 -10.28 20.53 -11.96
N GLN A 86 -10.79 19.29 -11.93
CA GLN A 86 -12.22 18.99 -11.74
C GLN A 86 -12.56 18.67 -10.28
N ASN A 87 -11.60 18.14 -9.50
CA ASN A 87 -11.82 17.54 -8.18
C ASN A 87 -11.46 18.43 -6.98
N GLU A 88 -11.07 19.70 -7.16
CA GLU A 88 -10.88 20.64 -6.04
C GLU A 88 -12.15 20.80 -5.17
N LYS A 89 -13.34 20.52 -5.72
CA LYS A 89 -14.64 20.77 -5.07
C LYS A 89 -15.01 19.81 -3.93
N ASP A 90 -14.41 18.63 -3.85
CA ASP A 90 -14.72 17.65 -2.78
C ASP A 90 -13.59 17.52 -1.72
N GLY A 91 -12.57 18.36 -1.84
CA GLY A 91 -11.41 18.40 -0.96
C GLY A 91 -10.63 17.08 -0.89
N SER A 92 -10.74 16.22 -1.91
CA SER A 92 -10.01 14.96 -1.95
C SER A 92 -8.59 15.13 -2.49
N GLY A 93 -8.36 15.98 -3.49
CA GLY A 93 -7.05 16.05 -4.19
C GLY A 93 -6.53 14.67 -4.63
N GLY A 94 -7.44 13.69 -4.73
CA GLY A 94 -7.26 12.34 -4.21
C GLY A 94 -5.98 11.63 -4.63
N HIS A 95 -5.22 11.17 -3.64
CA HIS A 95 -4.10 10.27 -3.89
C HIS A 95 -4.64 8.84 -4.05
N PRO A 96 -4.25 8.11 -5.10
CA PRO A 96 -4.79 6.79 -5.36
C PRO A 96 -4.06 5.77 -4.48
N THR A 97 -4.48 5.69 -3.22
CA THR A 97 -3.83 4.91 -2.14
C THR A 97 -4.84 4.07 -1.35
N LEU A 98 -6.03 3.87 -1.93
CA LEU A 98 -7.27 3.67 -1.17
C LEU A 98 -7.88 2.29 -1.32
N ALA A 99 -7.34 1.51 -2.25
CA ALA A 99 -7.73 0.14 -2.49
C ALA A 99 -6.63 -0.82 -2.05
N ALA A 100 -7.02 -2.03 -1.67
CA ALA A 100 -6.06 -3.12 -1.50
C ALA A 100 -5.52 -3.60 -2.85
N TRP A 101 -6.17 -3.25 -3.96
CA TRP A 101 -5.75 -3.55 -5.34
C TRP A 101 -6.32 -2.57 -6.37
N PHE A 102 -5.59 -2.40 -7.47
CA PHE A 102 -6.03 -1.67 -8.66
C PHE A 102 -6.04 -2.64 -9.85
N ASP A 103 -7.04 -2.54 -10.72
CA ASP A 103 -7.15 -3.42 -11.90
C ASP A 103 -6.08 -3.09 -12.97
N GLU A 104 -6.10 -3.82 -14.10
CA GLU A 104 -5.14 -3.60 -15.20
C GLU A 104 -5.24 -2.19 -15.82
N THR A 105 -6.39 -1.53 -15.68
CA THR A 105 -6.58 -0.12 -16.09
C THR A 105 -6.10 0.87 -15.02
N GLY A 106 -5.61 0.32 -13.91
CA GLY A 106 -5.18 1.03 -12.72
C GLY A 106 -6.33 1.60 -11.92
N ARG A 107 -7.60 1.35 -12.24
CA ARG A 107 -8.72 1.84 -11.43
C ARG A 107 -8.82 1.08 -10.13
N ALA A 108 -9.24 1.75 -9.07
CA ALA A 108 -9.53 1.08 -7.81
C ALA A 108 -10.57 -0.01 -8.09
N ASP A 109 -10.18 -1.28 -7.94
CA ASP A 109 -11.12 -2.37 -8.20
C ASP A 109 -12.20 -2.29 -7.10
N PRO A 110 -13.49 -2.13 -7.42
CA PRO A 110 -14.56 -2.15 -6.43
C PRO A 110 -14.71 -3.52 -5.75
N ARG A 111 -14.07 -4.57 -6.31
CA ARG A 111 -13.83 -5.89 -5.71
C ARG A 111 -12.37 -6.07 -5.27
N GLY A 112 -11.57 -5.01 -5.23
CA GLY A 112 -10.11 -4.96 -5.11
C GLY A 112 -9.52 -5.46 -3.81
N GLY A 113 -10.13 -6.48 -3.23
CA GLY A 113 -9.71 -7.20 -2.06
C GLY A 113 -10.22 -6.54 -0.80
N TYR A 114 -10.71 -7.37 0.09
CA TYR A 114 -10.55 -7.03 1.49
C TYR A 114 -9.05 -7.08 1.82
N ALA A 115 -8.61 -6.21 2.72
CA ALA A 115 -7.27 -6.34 3.31
C ALA A 115 -7.38 -7.08 4.63
N PHE A 116 -6.46 -8.00 4.93
CA PHE A 116 -6.27 -8.42 6.30
C PHE A 116 -5.64 -7.29 7.12
N LEU A 117 -4.63 -6.63 6.53
CA LEU A 117 -3.80 -5.62 7.19
C LEU A 117 -3.12 -4.72 6.16
N GLY A 118 -2.73 -3.52 6.57
CA GLY A 118 -1.82 -2.68 5.79
C GLY A 118 -1.16 -1.60 6.64
N GLY A 119 -0.21 -0.88 6.05
CA GLY A 119 0.58 0.13 6.76
C GLY A 119 1.69 0.74 5.93
N GLU A 120 2.78 1.09 6.59
CA GLU A 120 3.94 1.75 5.98
C GLU A 120 5.17 0.83 5.99
N LEU A 121 5.96 0.87 4.92
CA LEU A 121 7.30 0.32 4.81
C LEU A 121 8.28 1.48 4.61
N LYS A 122 9.21 1.70 5.54
CA LYS A 122 10.12 2.84 5.52
C LYS A 122 11.51 2.45 5.97
N TYR A 123 12.55 2.99 5.32
CA TYR A 123 13.92 2.78 5.79
C TYR A 123 14.17 3.50 7.13
N ASP A 124 14.74 2.78 8.08
CA ASP A 124 15.15 3.29 9.39
C ASP A 124 16.68 3.19 9.52
N GLY A 125 17.32 4.36 9.49
CA GLY A 125 18.77 4.49 9.60
C GLY A 125 19.35 4.11 10.97
N GLN A 126 18.53 4.03 12.03
CA GLN A 126 19.00 3.60 13.36
C GLN A 126 19.19 2.09 13.42
N ILE A 127 18.30 1.32 12.79
CA ILE A 127 18.41 -0.15 12.70
C ILE A 127 19.14 -0.62 11.44
N GLY A 128 19.42 0.27 10.50
CA GLY A 128 20.10 -0.06 9.24
C GLY A 128 19.28 -0.99 8.34
N GLY A 129 17.95 -0.85 8.38
CA GLY A 129 17.01 -1.76 7.73
C GLY A 129 15.68 -1.10 7.45
N TRP A 130 14.76 -1.85 6.85
CA TRP A 130 13.41 -1.37 6.58
C TRP A 130 12.49 -1.73 7.74
N MET A 131 11.62 -0.79 8.11
CA MET A 131 10.60 -0.96 9.12
C MET A 131 9.23 -1.11 8.45
N LEU A 132 8.59 -2.25 8.67
CA LEU A 132 7.22 -2.53 8.30
C LEU A 132 6.32 -2.26 9.50
N SER A 133 5.43 -1.27 9.41
CA SER A 133 4.46 -0.95 10.46
C SER A 133 3.03 -1.20 10.01
N ASN A 134 2.09 -1.40 10.92
CA ASN A 134 0.64 -1.41 10.62
C ASN A 134 0.03 0.01 10.63
N ARG A 135 0.85 1.06 10.46
CA ARG A 135 0.41 2.45 10.44
C ARG A 135 -0.34 2.74 9.14
N SER A 136 -1.67 2.56 9.18
CA SER A 136 -2.55 2.95 8.07
C SER A 136 -3.87 3.47 8.61
N GLY A 137 -4.36 4.56 8.01
CA GLY A 137 -5.70 5.09 8.30
C GLY A 137 -6.84 4.27 7.68
N ARG A 138 -6.52 3.31 6.80
CA ARG A 138 -7.50 2.51 6.05
C ARG A 138 -7.52 1.05 6.46
N PHE A 139 -6.34 0.44 6.54
CA PHE A 139 -6.15 -1.00 6.73
C PHE A 139 -5.30 -1.33 7.96
N GLY A 140 -4.93 -0.32 8.75
CA GLY A 140 -4.23 -0.51 10.01
C GLY A 140 -5.15 -1.09 11.08
N ARG A 141 -4.57 -1.82 12.04
CA ARG A 141 -5.31 -2.45 13.15
C ARG A 141 -5.07 -1.78 14.50
N GLY A 142 -4.45 -0.61 14.52
CA GLY A 142 -4.10 0.09 15.76
C GLY A 142 -5.29 0.35 16.69
N ALA A 143 -6.46 0.73 16.17
CA ALA A 143 -7.67 0.91 16.98
C ALA A 143 -8.20 -0.43 17.52
N GLY A 144 -8.21 -1.47 16.68
CA GLY A 144 -8.65 -2.81 17.06
C GLY A 144 -7.76 -3.48 18.12
N LEU A 145 -6.47 -3.15 18.13
CA LEU A 145 -5.54 -3.54 19.18
C LEU A 145 -5.83 -2.82 20.50
N THR A 146 -6.19 -1.53 20.43
CA THR A 146 -6.48 -0.72 21.60
C THR A 146 -7.81 -1.12 22.27
N ASP A 147 -8.84 -1.45 21.48
CA ASP A 147 -10.15 -1.86 21.99
C ASP A 147 -10.29 -3.38 22.24
N GLY A 148 -9.30 -4.17 21.82
CA GLY A 148 -9.25 -5.63 22.03
C GLY A 148 -10.08 -6.44 21.04
N THR A 149 -10.61 -5.83 19.96
CA THR A 149 -11.32 -6.56 18.89
C THR A 149 -10.39 -7.39 18.01
N VAL A 150 -9.09 -7.11 18.02
CA VAL A 150 -8.05 -7.87 17.33
C VAL A 150 -6.90 -8.16 18.29
N SER A 151 -6.35 -9.37 18.26
CA SER A 151 -5.19 -9.72 19.08
C SER A 151 -3.89 -9.22 18.45
N GLU A 152 -2.93 -8.85 19.30
CA GLU A 152 -1.58 -8.49 18.87
C GLU A 152 -0.85 -9.65 18.21
N GLU A 153 -1.05 -10.88 18.71
CA GLU A 153 -0.48 -12.09 18.14
C GLU A 153 -0.89 -12.26 16.68
N ALA A 154 -2.17 -12.08 16.38
CA ALA A 154 -2.64 -12.15 15.01
C ALA A 154 -1.95 -11.06 14.19
N VAL A 155 -1.91 -9.80 14.65
CA VAL A 155 -1.31 -8.70 13.87
C VAL A 155 0.16 -8.99 13.59
N LEU A 156 0.89 -9.50 14.58
CA LEU A 156 2.26 -9.95 14.41
C LEU A 156 2.39 -11.08 13.38
N GLU A 157 1.51 -12.08 13.38
CA GLU A 157 1.52 -13.17 12.40
C GLU A 157 1.35 -12.63 10.96
N ALA A 158 0.36 -11.77 10.73
CA ALA A 158 0.11 -11.17 9.42
C ALA A 158 1.27 -10.28 8.95
N MET A 159 1.83 -9.46 9.84
CA MET A 159 2.99 -8.63 9.52
C MET A 159 4.24 -9.46 9.27
N SER A 160 4.44 -10.55 10.03
CA SER A 160 5.57 -11.48 9.86
C SER A 160 5.50 -12.16 8.51
N PHE A 161 4.32 -12.61 8.10
CA PHE A 161 4.11 -13.14 6.76
C PHE A 161 4.43 -12.10 5.68
N ALA A 162 3.89 -10.88 5.79
CA ALA A 162 4.14 -9.83 4.81
C ALA A 162 5.62 -9.44 4.72
N ALA A 163 6.31 -9.31 5.86
CA ALA A 163 7.75 -9.05 5.91
C ALA A 163 8.53 -10.17 5.22
N GLN A 164 8.26 -11.43 5.53
CA GLN A 164 8.92 -12.58 4.89
C GLN A 164 8.75 -12.59 3.37
N VAL A 165 7.55 -12.27 2.88
CA VAL A 165 7.29 -12.16 1.43
C VAL A 165 8.13 -11.02 0.84
N ILE A 166 8.14 -9.85 1.46
CA ILE A 166 8.93 -8.70 0.97
C ILE A 166 10.43 -9.06 0.96
N GLU A 167 10.97 -9.60 2.05
CA GLU A 167 12.38 -10.01 2.14
C GLU A 167 12.75 -11.03 1.06
N ALA A 168 11.93 -12.07 0.88
CA ALA A 168 12.18 -13.13 -0.09
C ALA A 168 12.16 -12.62 -1.54
N GLN A 169 11.29 -11.67 -1.85
CA GLN A 169 11.11 -11.17 -3.21
C GLN A 169 12.06 -10.01 -3.58
N THR A 170 12.49 -9.22 -2.59
CA THR A 170 13.26 -7.99 -2.82
C THR A 170 14.69 -8.03 -2.28
N GLY A 171 14.99 -8.97 -1.37
CA GLY A 171 16.28 -9.03 -0.67
C GLY A 171 16.48 -7.93 0.38
N LEU A 172 15.44 -7.17 0.71
CA LEU A 172 15.48 -6.19 1.80
C LEU A 172 15.59 -6.90 3.16
N ASN A 173 16.17 -6.21 4.15
CA ASN A 173 16.13 -6.61 5.57
C ASN A 173 14.95 -5.88 6.23
N VAL A 174 13.91 -6.60 6.63
CA VAL A 174 12.65 -6.02 7.11
C VAL A 174 12.40 -6.38 8.57
N SER A 175 12.32 -5.35 9.41
CA SER A 175 11.87 -5.42 10.80
C SER A 175 10.42 -4.98 10.92
N ILE A 176 9.74 -5.40 11.99
CA ILE A 176 8.32 -5.11 12.22
C ILE A 176 8.13 -4.19 13.42
N GLU A 177 7.28 -3.18 13.27
CA GLU A 177 6.79 -2.32 14.35
C GLU A 177 5.26 -2.41 14.44
N VAL A 178 4.74 -2.99 15.51
CA VAL A 178 3.29 -2.96 15.78
C VAL A 178 2.92 -1.65 16.45
N VAL A 179 2.12 -0.85 15.76
CA VAL A 179 1.58 0.41 16.25
C VAL A 179 0.19 0.16 16.85
N ARG A 180 0.05 0.50 18.13
CA ARG A 180 -1.24 0.71 18.80
C ARG A 180 -1.51 2.20 18.72
N LYS A 181 -2.70 2.58 18.29
CA LYS A 181 -3.01 3.99 18.03
C LYS A 181 -3.03 4.79 19.32
#